data_AF-A0A6G1YXK8-F1
#
_entry.id   AF-A0A6G1YXK8-F1
#
_cell.length_a   1.000
_cell.length_b   1.000
_cell.length_c   1.000
_cell.angle_alpha   90.00
_cell.angle_beta   90.00
_cell.angle_gamma   90.00
#
_symmetry.space_group_name_H-M   'P 1'
#
loop_
_entity.id
_entity.type
_entity.pdbx_description
1 polymer ?
#
loop_
_entity_poly.entity_id
_entity_poly.type
_entity_poly.pdbx_seq_one_letter_code
_entity_poly.pdbx_strand_id
1 'polypeptide(L)'
;MARWKCGVEGCGGRFEDVESVIIHQTTEHERHECKVCGTIVPEGYFAIRHAFDEHTRAEFVRAYEADSTAVRIREDIKDTVESEADLNSVVQTLREKGAL
;
A
#
# COMPACT_ATOMS: atom_id res chain seq x y z
N MET A 1 -19.18 -11.23 4.00
CA MET A 1 -18.86 -11.53 2.58
C MET A 1 -17.70 -10.63 2.25
N ALA A 2 -16.50 -11.19 2.08
CA ALA A 2 -15.28 -10.38 2.00
C ALA A 2 -15.38 -9.35 0.85
N ARG A 3 -15.30 -8.07 1.22
CA ARG A 3 -15.39 -6.94 0.30
C ARG A 3 -14.04 -6.56 -0.28
N TRP A 4 -12.96 -6.88 0.44
CA TRP A 4 -11.62 -6.48 0.08
C TRP A 4 -10.72 -7.68 -0.17
N LYS A 5 -9.80 -7.52 -1.11
CA LYS A 5 -8.77 -8.51 -1.45
C LYS A 5 -7.40 -7.85 -1.35
N CYS A 6 -6.44 -8.57 -0.78
CA CYS A 6 -5.04 -8.15 -0.82
C CYS A 6 -4.57 -8.04 -2.28
N GLY A 7 -4.04 -6.88 -2.64
CA GLY A 7 -3.53 -6.58 -3.97
C GLY A 7 -2.09 -7.06 -4.25
N VAL A 8 -1.40 -7.58 -3.24
CA VAL A 8 -0.05 -8.13 -3.41
C VAL A 8 -0.13 -9.41 -4.24
N GLU A 9 0.72 -9.50 -5.28
CA GLU A 9 0.72 -10.60 -6.23
C GLU A 9 0.90 -11.95 -5.51
N GLY A 10 0.11 -12.95 -5.90
CA GLY A 10 0.16 -14.30 -5.30
C GLY A 10 -0.48 -14.46 -3.92
N CYS A 11 -0.85 -13.37 -3.22
CA CYS A 11 -1.38 -13.45 -1.85
C CYS A 11 -2.79 -14.08 -1.77
N GLY A 12 -3.76 -13.50 -2.49
CA GLY A 12 -5.14 -13.97 -2.50
C GLY A 12 -5.95 -13.75 -1.21
N GLY A 13 -5.38 -13.12 -0.17
CA GLY A 13 -6.05 -12.82 1.10
C GLY A 13 -7.34 -11.99 0.91
N ARG A 14 -8.37 -12.28 1.72
CA ARG A 14 -9.70 -11.66 1.63
C ARG A 14 -10.18 -11.22 3.01
N PHE A 15 -10.73 -10.02 3.09
CA PHE A 15 -11.06 -9.35 4.34
C PHE A 15 -12.41 -8.62 4.24
N GLU A 16 -13.06 -8.40 5.37
CA GLU A 16 -14.34 -7.68 5.43
C GLU A 16 -14.15 -6.16 5.36
N ASP A 17 -13.04 -5.65 5.91
CA ASP A 17 -12.66 -4.24 5.96
C ASP A 17 -11.26 -3.99 5.36
N VAL A 18 -10.99 -2.73 5.01
CA VAL A 18 -9.76 -2.31 4.34
C VAL A 18 -8.59 -2.22 5.32
N GLU A 19 -8.86 -1.86 6.57
CA GLU A 19 -7.89 -1.78 7.65
C GLU A 19 -7.20 -3.12 7.88
N SER A 20 -7.97 -4.21 7.89
CA SER A 20 -7.46 -5.58 7.96
C SER A 20 -6.57 -5.94 6.77
N VAL A 21 -6.85 -5.42 5.57
CA VAL A 21 -5.96 -5.58 4.41
C VAL A 21 -4.63 -4.88 4.64
N ILE A 22 -4.65 -3.63 5.10
CA ILE A 22 -3.43 -2.82 5.32
C ILE A 22 -2.57 -3.45 6.42
N ILE A 23 -3.20 -3.90 7.51
CA ILE A 23 -2.50 -4.59 8.60
C ILE A 23 -1.85 -5.86 8.07
N HIS A 24 -2.60 -6.69 7.35
CA HIS A 24 -2.09 -7.91 6.72
C HIS A 24 -0.92 -7.64 5.75
N GLN A 25 -1.04 -6.62 4.90
CA GLN A 25 0.02 -6.19 3.99
C GLN A 25 1.30 -5.84 4.74
N THR A 26 1.18 -5.20 5.90
CA THR A 26 2.32 -4.74 6.70
C THR A 26 2.99 -5.86 7.49
N THR A 27 2.22 -6.86 7.96
CA THR A 27 2.75 -7.90 8.86
C THR A 27 3.11 -9.21 8.16
N GLU A 28 2.46 -9.52 7.03
CA GLU A 28 2.57 -10.83 6.38
C GLU A 28 3.32 -10.81 5.05
N HIS A 29 3.71 -9.64 4.55
CA HIS A 29 4.45 -9.51 3.29
C HIS A 29 5.86 -8.98 3.52
N GLU A 30 6.76 -9.37 2.61
CA GLU A 30 8.10 -8.80 2.56
C GLU A 30 8.01 -7.29 2.33
N ARG A 31 8.92 -6.53 2.95
CA ARG A 31 8.95 -5.08 2.78
C ARG A 31 9.39 -4.71 1.37
N HIS A 32 8.83 -3.62 0.85
CA HIS A 32 9.12 -3.11 -0.47
C HIS A 32 10.25 -2.08 -0.45
N GLU A 33 11.23 -2.23 -1.33
CA GLU A 33 12.24 -1.20 -1.57
C GLU A 33 11.72 -0.21 -2.62
N CYS A 34 11.60 1.06 -2.25
CA CYS A 34 11.17 2.09 -3.17
C CYS A 34 12.22 2.31 -4.27
N LYS A 35 11.92 1.96 -5.53
CA LYS A 35 12.85 2.13 -6.66
C LYS A 35 13.24 3.59 -6.97
N VAL A 36 12.53 4.58 -6.40
CA VAL A 36 12.86 6.01 -6.59
C VAL A 36 13.97 6.46 -5.65
N CYS A 37 13.94 6.05 -4.38
CA CYS A 37 14.84 6.57 -3.33
C CYS A 37 15.55 5.52 -2.47
N GLY A 38 15.25 4.23 -2.64
CA GLY A 38 15.87 3.12 -1.89
C GLY A 38 15.31 2.89 -0.48
N THR A 39 14.33 3.69 -0.02
CA THR A 39 13.72 3.48 1.31
C THR A 39 12.95 2.17 1.36
N ILE A 40 13.16 1.40 2.43
CA ILE A 40 12.40 0.18 2.74
C ILE A 40 11.10 0.56 3.46
N VAL A 41 9.97 0.27 2.84
CA VAL A 41 8.62 0.57 3.35
C VAL A 41 7.77 -0.71 3.42
N PRO A 42 6.69 -0.75 4.22
CA PRO A 42 5.77 -1.88 4.14
C PRO A 42 5.16 -2.00 2.73
N GLU A 43 4.97 -3.24 2.29
CA GLU A 43 4.33 -3.55 0.99
C GLU A 43 2.85 -3.15 0.97
N GLY A 44 2.26 -3.10 -0.22
CA GLY A 44 0.85 -2.82 -0.42
C GLY A 44 0.55 -1.33 -0.32
N TYR A 45 -0.46 -0.98 0.49
CA TYR A 45 -0.94 0.41 0.58
C TYR A 45 0.15 1.40 1.00
N PHE A 46 1.02 1.06 1.96
CA PHE A 46 2.06 1.98 2.40
C PHE A 46 3.13 2.22 1.33
N ALA A 47 3.46 1.22 0.50
CA ALA A 47 4.35 1.39 -0.64
C ALA A 47 3.75 2.34 -1.69
N ILE A 48 2.44 2.18 -1.99
CA ILE A 48 1.72 3.08 -2.89
C ILE A 48 1.70 4.49 -2.31
N ARG A 49 1.27 4.64 -1.05
CA ARG A 49 1.21 5.95 -0.40
C ARG A 49 2.56 6.66 -0.43
N HIS A 50 3.64 5.98 -0.03
CA HIS A 50 4.99 6.53 -0.10
C HIS A 50 5.34 6.99 -1.52
N ALA A 51 5.08 6.17 -2.53
CA ALA A 51 5.40 6.49 -3.91
C ALA A 51 4.70 7.76 -4.43
N PHE A 52 3.48 8.04 -3.97
CA PHE A 52 2.65 9.14 -4.48
C PHE A 52 2.55 10.36 -3.55
N ASP A 53 2.95 10.24 -2.28
CA ASP A 53 3.10 11.37 -1.36
C ASP A 53 4.51 11.98 -1.42
N GLU A 54 5.53 11.14 -1.59
CA GLU A 54 6.94 11.59 -1.49
C GLU A 54 7.61 11.80 -2.85
N HIS A 55 7.04 11.27 -3.94
CA HIS A 55 7.62 11.36 -5.28
C HIS A 55 6.61 11.81 -6.31
N THR A 56 7.11 12.35 -7.42
CA THR A 56 6.29 12.74 -8.56
C THR A 56 5.94 11.55 -9.45
N ARG A 57 4.81 11.65 -10.19
CA ARG A 57 4.45 10.67 -11.23
C ARG A 57 5.59 10.41 -12.22
N ALA A 58 6.36 11.44 -12.57
CA ALA A 58 7.46 11.33 -13.53
C ALA A 58 8.62 10.51 -12.96
N GLU A 59 8.92 10.64 -11.66
CA GLU A 59 9.92 9.82 -10.99
C GLU A 59 9.46 8.37 -10.85
N PHE A 60 8.19 8.16 -10.46
CA PHE A 60 7.61 6.82 -10.41
C PHE A 60 7.68 6.10 -11.77
N VAL A 61 7.24 6.76 -12.85
CA VAL A 61 7.29 6.23 -14.22
C VAL A 61 8.71 5.83 -14.62
N ARG A 62 9.71 6.67 -14.34
CA ARG A 62 11.10 6.38 -14.69
C ARG A 62 11.68 5.24 -13.87
N ALA A 63 11.43 5.22 -12.55
CA ALA A 63 12.02 4.23 -11.65
C ALA A 63 11.38 2.84 -11.76
N TYR A 64 10.09 2.77 -12.07
CA TYR A 64 9.33 1.53 -12.16
C TYR A 64 9.05 1.07 -13.60
N GLU A 65 9.57 1.80 -14.61
CA GLU A 65 9.25 1.57 -16.02
C GLU A 65 7.73 1.51 -16.27
N ALA A 66 6.97 2.34 -15.53
CA ALA A 66 5.53 2.30 -15.49
C ALA A 66 4.90 3.21 -16.57
N ASP A 67 3.67 2.90 -16.96
CA ASP A 67 2.89 3.74 -17.86
C ASP A 67 1.87 4.62 -17.11
N SER A 68 1.18 5.50 -17.84
CA SER A 68 0.15 6.36 -17.26
C SER A 68 -1.03 5.58 -16.65
N THR A 69 -1.28 4.35 -17.08
CA THR A 69 -2.35 3.50 -16.55
C THR A 69 -1.96 2.96 -15.19
N ALA A 70 -0.72 2.47 -15.05
CA ALA A 70 -0.14 2.01 -13.79
C ALA A 70 -0.10 3.10 -12.72
N VAL A 71 0.11 4.36 -13.11
CA VAL A 71 -0.01 5.54 -12.25
C VAL A 71 -1.46 5.71 -11.77
N ARG A 72 -2.41 5.83 -12.70
CA ARG A 72 -3.84 6.06 -12.37
C ARG A 72 -4.40 4.98 -11.46
N ILE A 73 -4.14 3.70 -11.76
CA ILE A 73 -4.59 2.58 -10.93
C ILE A 73 -4.13 2.73 -9.48
N ARG A 74 -2.88 3.14 -9.26
CA ARG A 74 -2.32 3.27 -7.90
C ARG A 74 -2.86 4.49 -7.16
N GLU A 75 -3.07 5.60 -7.87
CA GLU A 75 -3.74 6.78 -7.30
C GLU A 75 -5.19 6.44 -6.92
N ASP A 76 -5.95 5.79 -7.80
CA ASP A 76 -7.32 5.35 -7.52
C ASP A 76 -7.38 4.40 -6.31
N ILE A 77 -6.44 3.45 -6.21
CA ILE A 77 -6.32 2.55 -5.05
C ILE A 77 -6.04 3.35 -3.78
N LYS A 78 -5.08 4.28 -3.81
CA LYS A 78 -4.72 5.11 -2.66
C LYS A 78 -5.93 5.92 -2.19
N ASP A 79 -6.60 6.62 -3.09
CA ASP A 79 -7.76 7.45 -2.79
C ASP A 79 -8.92 6.62 -2.23
N THR A 80 -9.18 5.44 -2.83
CA THR A 80 -10.22 4.51 -2.36
C THR A 80 -9.91 4.02 -0.94
N VAL A 81 -8.67 3.61 -0.67
CA VAL A 81 -8.26 3.17 0.66
C VAL A 81 -8.36 4.32 1.67
N GLU A 82 -7.91 5.52 1.33
CA GLU A 82 -7.94 6.68 2.23
C GLU A 82 -9.36 7.20 2.50
N SER A 83 -10.29 6.98 1.58
CA SER A 83 -11.70 7.33 1.78
C SER A 83 -12.47 6.38 2.71
N GLU A 84 -12.00 5.13 2.83
CA GLU A 84 -12.71 4.07 3.57
C GLU A 84 -12.02 3.72 4.89
N ALA A 85 -10.69 3.83 4.96
CA ALA A 85 -9.89 3.37 6.10
C ALA A 85 -9.75 4.41 7.22
N ASP A 86 -9.93 3.98 8.47
CA ASP A 86 -9.37 4.70 9.62
C ASP A 86 -7.87 4.38 9.77
N LEU A 87 -7.05 5.19 9.09
CA LEU A 87 -5.59 5.04 9.11
C LEU A 87 -4.96 5.26 10.49
N ASN A 88 -5.60 6.03 11.38
CA ASN A 88 -5.11 6.19 12.74
C ASN A 88 -5.25 4.88 13.52
N SER A 89 -6.41 4.23 13.40
CA SER A 89 -6.68 2.91 13.99
C SER A 89 -5.70 1.84 13.47
N VAL A 90 -5.42 1.84 12.16
CA VAL A 90 -4.42 0.94 11.55
C VAL A 90 -3.03 1.15 12.17
N VAL A 91 -2.56 2.40 12.23
CA VAL A 91 -1.23 2.71 12.79
C VAL A 91 -1.13 2.33 14.26
N GLN A 92 -2.18 2.58 15.05
CA GLN A 92 -2.23 2.15 16.45
C GLN A 92 -2.11 0.63 16.57
N THR A 93 -2.90 -0.11 15.79
CA THR A 93 -2.88 -1.58 15.78
C THR A 93 -1.50 -2.14 15.40
N LEU A 94 -0.84 -1.53 14.41
CA LEU A 94 0.50 -1.94 13.98
C LEU A 94 1.57 -1.68 15.05
N ARG A 95 1.48 -0.57 15.78
CA ARG A 95 2.37 -0.27 16.92
C ARG A 95 2.20 -1.28 18.05
N GLU A 96 0.97 -1.64 18.39
CA GLU A 96 0.67 -2.66 19.41
C GLU A 96 1.24 -4.04 19.02
N LYS A 97 1.28 -4.34 17.72
CA LYS A 97 1.89 -5.56 17.17
C LYS A 97 3.41 -5.49 17.03
N GLY A 98 4.04 -4.34 17.27
CA GLY A 98 5.48 -4.13 17.05
C GLY A 98 5.90 -4.18 15.58
N ALA A 99 4.98 -3.88 14.66
CA ALA A 99 5.21 -3.92 13.20
C ALA A 99 5.66 -2.56 12.60
N LEU A 100 5.61 -1.49 13.41
CA LEU A 100 6.12 -0.14 13.15
C LEU A 100 6.93 0.33 14.35
#